data_AF-A0A2P7SQG5-F1
#
_entry.id   AF-A0A2P7SQG5-F1
#
_cell.length_a   1.000
_cell.length_b   1.000
_cell.length_c   1.000
_cell.angle_alpha   90.00
_cell.angle_beta   90.00
_cell.angle_gamma   90.00
#
_symmetry.space_group_name_H-M   'P 1'
#
loop_
_entity.id
_entity.type
_entity.pdbx_description
1 polymer ?
#
loop_
_entity_poly.entity_id
_entity_poly.type
_entity_poly.pdbx_seq_one_letter_code
_entity_poly.pdbx_strand_id
1 'polypeptide(L)'
;MQSIVGRILSATLLMMAVTACQDTSPRPRFVSGADDPASPVVATAAAAAQRQETTASVPSGDQRYFIEFRSRYAKSYGHTYVVFGRATRTGEMINPEVAGLHPKSESAVPYVLGHLVPVPAETGWSDGDLEEEYRSASWRVMLTEPEYRKVVASIRKLQASSPVWHAALYNCNAFVADIARSMGYKTPSIQLRPQQFVTKLREMNAGTRVSLTTAVRAG
;
A
#
# COMPACT_ATOMS: atom_id res chain seq x y z
N MET A 1 6.03 37.86 61.21
CA MET A 1 7.34 37.18 61.23
C MET A 1 7.12 35.70 60.95
N GLN A 2 8.02 35.11 60.16
CA GLN A 2 7.97 33.78 59.53
C GLN A 2 7.81 32.60 60.51
N SER A 3 7.15 31.51 60.09
CA SER A 3 7.85 30.27 59.70
C SER A 3 6.91 29.12 59.29
N ILE A 4 7.34 28.45 58.22
CA ILE A 4 6.83 27.25 57.57
C ILE A 4 7.60 26.05 58.13
N VAL A 5 6.94 24.99 58.60
CA VAL A 5 7.33 23.55 58.58
C VAL A 5 6.04 22.77 58.94
N GLY A 6 5.41 21.87 58.19
CA GLY A 6 5.87 20.87 57.23
C GLY A 6 5.71 19.47 57.85
N ARG A 7 4.68 18.69 57.48
CA ARG A 7 4.76 17.21 57.37
C ARG A 7 3.47 16.52 56.87
N ILE A 8 3.53 16.13 55.59
CA ILE A 8 3.17 14.82 55.01
C ILE A 8 1.70 14.36 55.15
N LEU A 9 0.91 14.70 54.12
CA LEU A 9 -0.20 13.86 53.65
C LEU A 9 0.25 13.19 52.35
N SER A 10 0.62 11.91 52.44
CA SER A 10 0.97 11.08 51.29
C SER A 10 -0.30 10.79 50.48
N ALA A 11 -0.53 11.55 49.42
CA ALA A 11 -1.50 11.19 48.38
C ALA A 11 -0.82 10.21 47.40
N THR A 12 -1.10 8.92 47.55
CA THR A 12 -0.70 7.88 46.61
C THR A 12 -1.51 8.04 45.32
N LEU A 13 -0.90 8.66 44.31
CA LEU A 13 -1.44 8.71 42.95
C LEU A 13 -1.19 7.34 42.29
N LEU A 14 -2.21 6.49 42.26
CA LEU A 14 -2.18 5.21 41.56
C LEU A 14 -2.26 5.47 40.05
N MET A 15 -1.10 5.59 39.38
CA MET A 15 -1.03 5.58 37.92
C MET A 15 -1.47 4.21 37.41
N MET A 16 -2.69 4.11 36.87
CA MET A 16 -3.07 2.99 36.01
C MET A 16 -2.30 3.14 34.70
N ALA A 17 -1.14 2.49 34.61
CA ALA A 17 -0.49 2.23 33.34
C ALA A 17 -1.36 1.24 32.58
N VAL A 18 -2.21 1.75 31.69
CA VAL A 18 -2.86 0.91 30.67
C VAL A 18 -1.75 0.54 29.69
N THR A 19 -1.00 -0.51 30.01
CA THR A 19 -0.13 -1.18 29.06
C THR A 19 -1.05 -1.80 28.02
N ALA A 20 -1.34 -1.02 26.96
CA ALA A 20 -1.84 -1.59 25.73
C ALA A 20 -0.76 -2.57 25.25
N CYS A 21 -0.99 -3.85 25.48
CA CYS A 21 -0.26 -4.92 24.80
C CYS A 21 -0.53 -4.74 23.31
N GLN A 22 0.29 -3.93 22.64
CA GLN A 22 0.44 -4.05 21.21
C GLN A 22 1.20 -5.34 21.01
N ASP A 23 0.52 -6.37 20.51
CA ASP A 23 1.15 -7.63 20.09
C ASP A 23 2.38 -7.33 19.24
N THR A 24 3.56 -7.52 19.81
CA THR A 24 4.87 -7.32 19.16
C THR A 24 5.31 -8.55 18.36
N SER A 25 4.52 -9.63 18.39
CA SER A 25 4.76 -10.80 17.58
C SER A 25 4.54 -10.46 16.10
N PRO A 26 5.51 -10.74 15.20
CA PRO A 26 5.30 -10.61 13.77
C PRO A 26 4.09 -11.47 13.38
N ARG A 27 2.96 -10.83 13.11
CA ARG A 27 1.80 -11.48 12.50
C ARG A 27 2.28 -12.13 11.19
N PRO A 28 1.68 -13.26 10.76
CA PRO A 28 2.20 -14.03 9.63
C PRO A 28 2.47 -13.10 8.44
N ARG A 29 3.64 -13.25 7.81
CA ARG A 29 4.00 -12.52 6.60
C ARG A 29 3.01 -12.91 5.50
N PHE A 30 1.98 -12.09 5.27
CA PHE A 30 1.09 -12.27 4.12
C PHE A 30 1.83 -11.80 2.87
N VAL A 31 2.68 -12.66 2.33
CA VAL A 31 3.46 -12.40 1.12
C VAL A 31 2.78 -13.10 -0.03
N SER A 32 2.46 -12.37 -1.10
CA SER A 32 2.06 -13.01 -2.34
C SER A 32 3.26 -13.68 -2.99
N GLY A 33 3.18 -15.01 -3.15
CA GLY A 33 4.09 -15.83 -3.94
C GLY A 33 3.69 -15.88 -5.41
N ALA A 34 4.59 -16.35 -6.27
CA ALA A 34 4.31 -16.59 -7.68
C ALA A 34 3.21 -17.65 -7.91
N ASP A 35 3.02 -18.52 -6.91
CA ASP A 35 2.05 -19.62 -6.87
C ASP A 35 0.71 -19.24 -6.18
N ASP A 36 0.58 -18.03 -5.64
CA ASP A 36 -0.70 -17.58 -5.09
C ASP A 36 -1.73 -17.46 -6.23
N PRO A 37 -2.97 -17.99 -6.09
CA PRO A 37 -4.00 -17.79 -7.09
C PRO A 37 -4.27 -16.29 -7.21
N ALA A 38 -3.72 -15.69 -8.26
CA ALA A 38 -4.02 -14.33 -8.66
C ALA A 38 -5.52 -14.15 -8.66
N SER A 39 -6.04 -13.19 -7.89
CA SER A 39 -7.47 -12.87 -7.92
C SER A 39 -7.83 -12.49 -9.37
N PRO A 40 -8.63 -13.30 -10.10
CA PRO A 40 -8.91 -13.03 -11.50
C PRO A 40 -9.96 -11.92 -11.61
N VAL A 41 -9.71 -10.94 -12.48
CA VAL A 41 -10.69 -9.93 -12.89
C VAL A 41 -11.66 -10.60 -13.88
N VAL A 42 -12.96 -10.52 -13.65
CA VAL A 42 -13.98 -11.09 -14.55
C VAL A 42 -14.55 -10.04 -15.47
N ALA A 43 -14.58 -10.34 -16.77
CA ALA A 43 -15.33 -9.61 -17.76
C ALA A 43 -16.84 -9.69 -17.47
N THR A 44 -17.54 -8.55 -17.53
CA THR A 44 -18.95 -8.39 -17.14
C THR A 44 -19.94 -9.29 -17.91
N ALA A 45 -21.03 -9.68 -17.25
CA ALA A 45 -22.08 -10.58 -17.75
C ALA A 45 -22.84 -10.04 -18.98
N ALA A 46 -22.77 -8.74 -19.29
CA ALA A 46 -23.35 -8.20 -20.53
C ALA A 46 -22.59 -8.68 -21.78
N ALA A 47 -21.34 -9.14 -21.65
CA ALA A 47 -20.60 -9.81 -22.71
C ALA A 47 -20.90 -11.33 -22.79
N ALA A 48 -21.67 -11.89 -21.85
CA ALA A 48 -21.98 -13.32 -21.80
C ALA A 48 -23.13 -13.71 -22.74
N ALA A 49 -24.08 -12.81 -23.02
CA ALA A 49 -25.23 -13.09 -23.88
C ALA A 49 -24.90 -13.17 -25.38
N GLN A 50 -23.72 -12.68 -25.81
CA GLN A 50 -23.25 -12.78 -27.20
C GLN A 50 -22.11 -13.80 -27.40
N ARG A 51 -21.71 -14.55 -26.36
CA ARG A 51 -20.58 -15.51 -26.43
C ARG A 51 -21.01 -16.97 -26.46
N GLN A 52 -22.23 -17.24 -26.90
CA GLN A 52 -22.67 -18.61 -27.15
C GLN A 52 -22.33 -19.06 -28.59
N GLU A 53 -21.26 -18.51 -29.19
CA GLU A 53 -20.60 -19.07 -30.38
C GLU A 53 -19.28 -18.33 -30.63
N THR A 54 -18.39 -18.33 -29.63
CA THR A 54 -16.95 -18.14 -29.81
C THR A 54 -16.32 -18.34 -28.46
N THR A 55 -15.55 -19.42 -28.32
CA THR A 55 -14.58 -19.60 -27.24
C THR A 55 -13.58 -18.46 -27.30
N ALA A 56 -13.93 -17.32 -26.70
CA ALA A 56 -13.03 -16.22 -26.50
C ALA A 56 -12.05 -16.64 -25.40
N SER A 57 -11.00 -17.32 -25.85
CA SER A 57 -9.73 -17.45 -25.18
C SER A 57 -9.37 -16.13 -24.50
N VAL A 58 -9.03 -16.22 -23.21
CA VAL A 58 -8.10 -15.25 -22.61
C VAL A 58 -6.94 -15.12 -23.60
N PRO A 59 -6.51 -13.92 -24.02
CA PRO A 59 -5.43 -13.81 -24.98
C PRO A 59 -4.25 -14.66 -24.52
N SER A 60 -3.92 -15.66 -25.31
CA SER A 60 -2.74 -16.51 -25.18
C SER A 60 -1.49 -15.70 -25.56
N GLY A 61 -1.29 -14.56 -24.91
CA GLY A 61 -0.06 -13.78 -24.97
C GLY A 61 0.74 -14.05 -23.70
N ASP A 62 1.99 -14.48 -23.84
CA ASP A 62 2.91 -14.94 -22.78
C ASP A 62 3.22 -13.94 -21.65
N GLN A 63 2.53 -12.80 -21.57
CA GLN A 63 2.80 -11.72 -20.63
C GLN A 63 1.53 -11.25 -19.93
N ARG A 64 1.56 -11.24 -18.60
CA ARG A 64 0.51 -10.65 -17.77
C ARG A 64 1.02 -9.35 -17.16
N TYR A 65 0.16 -8.36 -16.98
CA TYR A 65 0.51 -7.12 -16.29
C TYR A 65 0.11 -7.20 -14.82
N PHE A 66 0.83 -6.54 -13.93
CA PHE A 66 0.51 -6.58 -12.50
C PHE A 66 0.74 -5.24 -11.81
N ILE A 67 0.02 -5.05 -10.71
CA ILE A 67 0.31 -4.09 -9.64
C ILE A 67 0.41 -4.91 -8.35
N GLU A 68 1.54 -4.83 -7.65
CA GLU A 68 1.74 -5.45 -6.35
C GLU A 68 1.90 -4.37 -5.29
N PHE A 69 0.93 -4.29 -4.39
CA PHE A 69 1.02 -3.49 -3.18
C PHE A 69 1.99 -4.19 -2.24
N ARG A 70 3.03 -3.49 -1.81
CA ARG A 70 4.06 -4.01 -0.92
C ARG A 70 4.24 -3.14 0.29
N SER A 71 4.68 -3.77 1.36
CA SER A 71 5.34 -3.09 2.45
C SER A 71 6.60 -3.81 2.83
N ARG A 72 7.51 -3.08 3.48
CA ARG A 72 8.73 -3.63 4.06
C ARG A 72 8.98 -3.13 5.47
N TYR A 73 9.81 -3.86 6.19
CA TYR A 73 10.49 -3.33 7.37
C TYR A 73 11.54 -2.30 6.92
N ALA A 74 11.74 -1.27 7.73
CA ALA A 74 12.72 -0.21 7.49
C ALA A 74 13.46 0.09 8.79
N LYS A 75 14.56 0.84 8.72
CA LYS A 75 15.16 1.45 9.92
C LYS A 75 14.16 2.33 10.71
N SER A 76 13.11 2.82 10.05
CA SER A 76 12.02 3.62 10.63
C SER A 76 10.73 2.81 10.83
N TYR A 77 9.53 3.39 10.62
CA TYR A 77 8.24 2.72 10.83
C TYR A 77 7.82 1.75 9.71
N GLY A 78 8.71 1.50 8.74
CA GLY A 78 8.44 0.75 7.52
C GLY A 78 8.14 1.65 6.32
N HIS A 79 7.95 1.03 5.15
CA HIS A 79 7.55 1.72 3.93
C HIS A 79 6.45 0.94 3.20
N THR A 80 5.49 1.65 2.63
CA THR A 80 4.44 1.11 1.75
C THR A 80 4.63 1.67 0.36
N TYR A 81 4.61 0.80 -0.65
CA TYR A 81 4.90 1.15 -2.03
C TYR A 81 4.17 0.19 -2.98
N VAL A 82 4.21 0.48 -4.27
CA VAL A 82 3.77 -0.45 -5.30
C VAL A 82 4.94 -0.86 -6.19
N VAL A 83 4.95 -2.13 -6.57
CA VAL A 83 5.77 -2.67 -7.65
C VAL A 83 4.85 -3.00 -8.80
N PHE A 84 5.19 -2.57 -10.01
CA PHE A 84 4.32 -2.76 -11.17
C PHE A 84 5.11 -3.06 -12.43
N GLY A 85 4.52 -3.81 -13.35
CA GLY A 85 5.21 -4.20 -14.56
C GLY A 85 4.56 -5.38 -15.25
N ARG A 86 5.39 -6.10 -16.01
CA ARG A 86 5.02 -7.36 -16.65
C ARG A 86 5.47 -8.53 -15.80
N ALA A 87 4.75 -9.63 -15.90
CA ALA A 87 5.11 -10.90 -15.33
C ALA A 87 5.09 -12.01 -16.37
N THR A 88 5.98 -12.97 -16.22
CA THR A 88 5.98 -14.23 -16.98
C THR A 88 4.72 -15.04 -16.64
N ARG A 89 4.48 -16.10 -17.42
CA ARG A 89 3.39 -17.05 -17.14
C ARG A 89 3.49 -17.69 -15.75
N THR A 90 4.71 -17.89 -15.25
CA THR A 90 5.01 -18.44 -13.92
C THR A 90 4.95 -17.39 -12.82
N GLY A 91 4.68 -16.12 -13.11
CA GLY A 91 4.52 -15.06 -12.10
C GLY A 91 5.82 -14.34 -11.72
N GLU A 92 6.93 -14.61 -12.39
CA GLU A 92 8.18 -13.87 -12.24
C GLU A 92 8.04 -12.47 -12.85
N MET A 93 8.58 -11.44 -12.19
CA MET A 93 8.50 -10.07 -12.68
C MET A 93 9.54 -9.82 -13.78
N ILE A 94 9.16 -9.09 -14.82
CA ILE A 94 10.02 -8.68 -15.93
C ILE A 94 10.23 -7.17 -15.83
N ASN A 95 11.44 -6.75 -15.47
CA ASN A 95 11.85 -5.35 -15.35
C ASN A 95 10.80 -4.48 -14.62
N PRO A 96 10.45 -4.81 -13.37
CA PRO A 96 9.42 -4.09 -12.65
C PRO A 96 9.87 -2.67 -12.29
N GLU A 97 8.90 -1.77 -12.20
CA GLU A 97 9.07 -0.41 -11.72
C GLU A 97 8.49 -0.27 -10.31
N VAL A 98 8.95 0.74 -9.58
CA VAL A 98 8.54 1.02 -8.20
C VAL A 98 7.98 2.43 -8.09
N ALA A 99 6.92 2.59 -7.30
CA ALA A 99 6.44 3.88 -6.87
C ALA A 99 6.04 3.85 -5.38
N GLY A 100 6.64 4.72 -4.58
CA GLY A 100 6.31 4.90 -3.17
C GLY A 100 6.70 6.31 -2.72
N LEU A 101 5.93 6.92 -1.82
CA LEU A 101 6.18 8.29 -1.35
C LEU A 101 6.97 8.30 -0.04
N HIS A 102 8.16 8.88 -0.06
CA HIS A 102 9.03 9.03 1.11
C HIS A 102 9.72 10.39 1.14
N PRO A 103 10.25 10.84 2.29
CA PRO A 103 11.11 12.02 2.32
C PRO A 103 12.28 11.89 1.35
N LYS A 104 12.65 13.00 0.72
CA LYS A 104 13.80 13.12 -0.19
C LYS A 104 15.13 13.13 0.59
N SER A 105 15.41 12.05 1.31
CA SER A 105 16.64 11.89 2.10
C SER A 105 16.77 10.47 2.65
N GLU A 106 18.02 10.01 2.76
CA GLU A 106 18.38 8.78 3.50
C GLU A 106 18.57 9.01 5.01
N SER A 107 18.47 10.28 5.47
CA SER A 107 18.61 10.61 6.88
C SER A 107 17.28 10.42 7.63
N ALA A 108 17.35 10.00 8.89
CA ALA A 108 16.21 9.98 9.78
C ALA A 108 15.67 11.39 10.11
N VAL A 109 16.47 12.44 9.90
CA VAL A 109 16.11 13.81 10.30
C VAL A 109 14.89 14.35 9.53
N PRO A 110 14.84 14.36 8.18
CA PRO A 110 13.64 14.79 7.45
C PRO A 110 12.42 13.92 7.75
N TYR A 111 12.63 12.65 8.07
CA TYR A 111 11.54 11.75 8.47
C TYR A 111 10.89 12.17 9.80
N VAL A 112 11.71 12.51 10.80
CA VAL A 112 11.19 13.03 12.08
C VAL A 112 10.56 14.40 11.89
N LEU A 113 11.22 15.30 11.15
CA LEU A 113 10.70 16.65 10.87
C LEU A 113 9.35 16.61 10.15
N GLY A 114 9.16 15.66 9.24
CA GLY A 114 7.93 15.43 8.50
C GLY A 114 6.71 15.06 9.35
N HIS A 115 6.88 14.86 10.67
CA HIS A 115 5.76 14.73 11.61
C HIS A 115 5.20 16.08 12.06
N LEU A 116 5.98 17.16 11.93
CA LEU A 116 5.62 18.50 12.37
C LEU A 116 5.27 19.42 11.18
N VAL A 117 6.02 19.31 10.08
CA VAL A 117 5.85 20.15 8.88
C VAL A 117 6.07 19.32 7.61
N PRO A 118 5.44 19.66 6.47
CA PRO A 118 5.70 18.97 5.21
C PRO A 118 7.17 19.09 4.80
N VAL A 119 7.77 17.99 4.32
CA VAL A 119 9.15 17.95 3.82
C VAL A 119 9.19 17.55 2.35
N PRO A 120 10.23 17.93 1.58
CA PRO A 120 10.39 17.47 0.21
C PRO A 120 10.35 15.94 0.10
N ALA A 121 9.74 15.42 -0.96
CA ALA A 121 9.53 14.00 -1.16
C ALA A 121 10.11 13.49 -2.48
N GLU A 122 10.30 12.17 -2.52
CA GLU A 122 10.54 11.39 -3.73
C GLU A 122 9.48 10.29 -3.85
N THR A 123 9.27 9.84 -5.08
CA THR A 123 8.19 8.91 -5.43
C THR A 123 8.68 7.63 -6.11
N GLY A 124 9.98 7.36 -6.03
CA GLY A 124 10.66 6.24 -6.66
C GLY A 124 10.78 5.03 -5.73
N TRP A 125 11.84 4.25 -5.93
CA TRP A 125 12.28 3.26 -4.94
C TRP A 125 13.16 3.95 -3.89
N SER A 126 13.15 3.41 -2.68
CA SER A 126 14.03 3.73 -1.56
C SER A 126 14.83 2.49 -1.16
N ASP A 127 15.95 2.68 -0.44
CA ASP A 127 16.76 1.59 0.09
C ASP A 127 15.91 0.55 0.85
N GLY A 128 16.00 -0.72 0.46
CA GLY A 128 15.22 -1.83 1.02
C GLY A 128 13.96 -2.23 0.23
N ASP A 129 13.49 -1.45 -0.76
CA ASP A 129 12.24 -1.74 -1.49
C ASP A 129 12.33 -2.93 -2.45
N LEU A 130 13.53 -3.25 -2.93
CA LEU A 130 13.76 -4.29 -3.93
C LEU A 130 14.22 -5.61 -3.29
N GLU A 131 14.62 -5.57 -2.02
CA GLU A 131 15.17 -6.68 -1.28
C GLU A 131 14.06 -7.50 -0.61
N GLU A 132 13.91 -8.74 -1.07
CA GLU A 132 12.86 -9.66 -0.61
C GLU A 132 12.91 -9.98 0.89
N GLU A 133 14.10 -9.91 1.51
CA GLU A 133 14.30 -10.13 2.94
C GLU A 133 13.59 -9.10 3.84
N TYR A 134 13.39 -7.87 3.34
CA TYR A 134 12.71 -6.82 4.08
C TYR A 134 11.20 -6.80 3.86
N ARG A 135 10.68 -7.53 2.86
CA ARG A 135 9.25 -7.55 2.54
C ARG A 135 8.43 -8.07 3.73
N SER A 136 7.51 -7.23 4.20
CA SER A 136 6.70 -7.48 5.40
C SER A 136 5.27 -7.90 5.09
N ALA A 137 4.71 -7.44 3.96
CA ALA A 137 3.45 -7.90 3.39
C ALA A 137 3.38 -7.57 1.89
N SER A 138 2.59 -8.33 1.14
CA SER A 138 2.21 -7.95 -0.22
C SER A 138 0.85 -8.47 -0.66
N TRP A 139 0.30 -7.78 -1.66
CA TRP A 139 -0.91 -8.16 -2.37
C TRP A 139 -0.78 -7.81 -3.86
N ARG A 140 -0.79 -8.85 -4.70
CA ARG A 140 -0.68 -8.70 -6.15
C ARG A 140 -2.03 -8.77 -6.84
N VAL A 141 -2.25 -7.85 -7.77
CA VAL A 141 -3.40 -7.79 -8.67
C VAL A 141 -2.89 -7.94 -10.11
N MET A 142 -3.46 -8.90 -10.83
CA MET A 142 -3.17 -9.09 -12.26
C MET A 142 -4.15 -8.30 -13.10
N LEU A 143 -3.66 -7.66 -14.16
CA LEU A 143 -4.42 -6.76 -15.01
C LEU A 143 -4.30 -7.15 -16.48
N THR A 144 -5.34 -6.82 -17.24
CA THR A 144 -5.21 -6.71 -18.70
C THR A 144 -4.34 -5.49 -19.06
N GLU A 145 -3.81 -5.45 -20.28
CA GLU A 145 -3.00 -4.31 -20.72
C GLU A 145 -3.76 -2.97 -20.67
N PRO A 146 -5.03 -2.85 -21.13
CA PRO A 146 -5.75 -1.59 -21.03
C PRO A 146 -5.96 -1.12 -19.60
N GLU A 147 -6.21 -2.04 -18.66
CA GLU A 147 -6.33 -1.72 -17.24
C GLU A 147 -4.98 -1.25 -16.67
N TYR A 148 -3.91 -1.99 -16.95
CA TYR A 148 -2.56 -1.63 -16.54
C TYR A 148 -2.17 -0.22 -16.98
N ARG A 149 -2.40 0.14 -18.25
CA ARG A 149 -2.09 1.48 -18.76
C ARG A 149 -2.84 2.58 -18.02
N LYS A 150 -4.11 2.37 -17.65
CA LYS A 150 -4.89 3.34 -16.86
C LYS A 150 -4.31 3.52 -15.45
N VAL A 151 -3.93 2.43 -14.80
CA VAL A 151 -3.35 2.48 -13.45
C VAL A 151 -1.98 3.14 -13.49
N VAL A 152 -1.12 2.78 -14.45
CA VAL A 152 0.20 3.42 -14.62
C VAL A 152 0.06 4.92 -14.87
N ALA A 153 -0.89 5.35 -15.71
CA ALA A 153 -1.15 6.78 -15.89
C ALA A 153 -1.52 7.49 -14.57
N SER A 154 -2.30 6.83 -13.72
CA SER A 154 -2.66 7.35 -12.39
C SER A 154 -1.44 7.41 -11.45
N ILE A 155 -0.59 6.37 -11.46
CA ILE A 155 0.68 6.35 -10.72
C ILE A 155 1.56 7.52 -11.17
N ARG A 156 1.75 7.73 -12.48
CA ARG A 156 2.58 8.84 -13.00
C ARG A 156 2.03 10.21 -12.61
N LYS A 157 0.71 10.38 -12.65
CA LYS A 157 0.08 11.61 -12.18
C LYS A 157 0.38 11.87 -10.71
N LEU A 158 0.24 10.85 -9.85
CA LEU A 158 0.54 10.96 -8.42
C LEU A 158 2.03 11.25 -8.17
N GLN A 159 2.94 10.61 -8.92
CA GLN A 159 4.38 10.89 -8.85
C GLN A 159 4.67 12.37 -9.18
N ALA A 160 4.06 12.90 -10.23
CA ALA A 160 4.24 14.30 -10.64
C ALA A 160 3.60 15.31 -9.67
N SER A 161 2.55 14.93 -8.95
CA SER A 161 1.79 15.84 -8.09
C SER A 161 2.06 15.70 -6.59
N SER A 162 3.03 14.87 -6.17
CA SER A 162 3.34 14.64 -4.75
C SER A 162 4.74 15.14 -4.37
N PRO A 163 5.00 16.46 -4.41
CA PRO A 163 6.34 17.02 -4.16
C PRO A 163 6.75 16.98 -2.69
N VAL A 164 5.82 16.72 -1.77
CA VAL A 164 6.03 16.76 -0.33
C VAL A 164 5.46 15.54 0.39
N TRP A 165 6.03 15.24 1.54
CA TRP A 165 5.64 14.16 2.45
C TRP A 165 5.32 14.74 3.82
N HIS A 166 4.27 14.23 4.46
CA HIS A 166 3.95 14.52 5.85
C HIS A 166 3.40 13.28 6.54
N ALA A 167 3.99 12.91 7.67
CA ALA A 167 3.73 11.65 8.36
C ALA A 167 2.24 11.41 8.66
N ALA A 168 1.54 12.44 9.16
CA ALA A 168 0.13 12.34 9.52
C ALA A 168 -0.86 12.66 8.39
N LEU A 169 -0.48 13.45 7.38
CA LEU A 169 -1.44 14.02 6.41
C LEU A 169 -1.37 13.35 5.05
N TYR A 170 -0.17 13.17 4.50
CA TYR A 170 0.03 12.55 3.20
C TYR A 170 1.39 11.85 3.18
N ASN A 171 1.34 10.54 3.40
CA ASN A 171 2.48 9.66 3.61
C ASN A 171 2.49 8.49 2.60
N CYS A 172 3.37 7.51 2.79
CA CYS A 172 3.47 6.35 1.92
C CYS A 172 2.14 5.56 1.80
N ASN A 173 1.40 5.39 2.90
CA ASN A 173 0.08 4.73 2.87
C ASN A 173 -0.97 5.56 2.13
N ALA A 174 -0.95 6.89 2.28
CA ALA A 174 -1.89 7.76 1.58
C ALA A 174 -1.67 7.70 0.06
N PHE A 175 -0.41 7.78 -0.37
CA PHE A 175 -0.03 7.65 -1.77
C PHE A 175 -0.48 6.30 -2.36
N VAL A 176 -0.21 5.21 -1.65
CA VAL A 176 -0.64 3.87 -2.09
C VAL A 176 -2.16 3.67 -2.02
N ALA A 177 -2.83 4.30 -1.06
CA ALA A 177 -4.29 4.32 -0.99
C ALA A 177 -4.90 4.98 -2.23
N ASP A 178 -4.32 6.09 -2.73
CA ASP A 178 -4.83 6.76 -3.93
C ASP A 178 -4.62 5.92 -5.20
N ILE A 179 -3.52 5.18 -5.29
CA ILE A 179 -3.33 4.17 -6.35
C ILE A 179 -4.42 3.10 -6.25
N ALA A 180 -4.64 2.51 -5.08
CA ALA A 180 -5.67 1.49 -4.89
C ALA A 180 -7.08 2.01 -5.19
N ARG A 181 -7.40 3.25 -4.81
CA ARG A 181 -8.69 3.91 -5.13
C ARG A 181 -8.84 4.17 -6.62
N SER A 182 -7.77 4.52 -7.34
CA SER A 182 -7.81 4.66 -8.80
C SER A 182 -8.15 3.33 -9.50
N MET A 183 -7.88 2.21 -8.82
CA MET A 183 -8.26 0.86 -9.24
C MET A 183 -9.65 0.44 -8.72
N GLY A 184 -10.38 1.31 -8.02
CA GLY A 184 -11.69 1.03 -7.45
C GLY A 184 -11.68 0.19 -6.16
N TYR A 185 -10.54 0.03 -5.50
CA TYR A 185 -10.45 -0.70 -4.24
C TYR A 185 -10.76 0.18 -3.03
N LYS A 186 -11.28 -0.47 -1.98
CA LYS A 186 -11.41 0.14 -0.65
C LYS A 186 -10.04 0.21 -0.01
N THR A 187 -9.81 1.22 0.83
CA THR A 187 -8.52 1.41 1.49
C THR A 187 -8.66 1.54 3.00
N PRO A 188 -7.73 0.98 3.79
CA PRO A 188 -7.73 1.14 5.23
C PRO A 188 -7.19 2.52 5.64
N SER A 189 -7.18 2.79 6.95
CA SER A 189 -6.64 4.05 7.49
C SER A 189 -5.16 4.22 7.13
N ILE A 190 -4.79 5.41 6.67
CA ILE A 190 -3.41 5.77 6.31
C ILE A 190 -2.47 5.88 7.52
N GLN A 191 -3.01 5.88 8.75
CA GLN A 191 -2.24 5.93 10.01
C GLN A 191 -1.75 4.55 10.46
N LEU A 192 -2.15 3.47 9.78
CA LEU A 192 -1.69 2.13 10.10
C LEU A 192 -0.19 1.98 9.85
N ARG A 193 0.44 1.03 10.54
CA ARG A 193 1.79 0.62 10.14
C ARG A 193 1.76 0.06 8.71
N PRO A 194 2.79 0.30 7.88
CA PRO A 194 2.88 -0.20 6.50
C PRO A 194 2.46 -1.65 6.30
N GLN A 195 2.96 -2.56 7.14
CA GLN A 195 2.56 -3.98 7.10
C GLN A 195 1.06 -4.16 7.32
N GLN A 196 0.51 -3.55 8.37
CA GLN A 196 -0.91 -3.63 8.69
C GLN A 196 -1.77 -2.99 7.60
N PHE A 197 -1.30 -1.90 7.01
CA PHE A 197 -1.97 -1.24 5.89
C PHE A 197 -2.11 -2.19 4.70
N VAL A 198 -1.02 -2.83 4.26
CA VAL A 198 -1.05 -3.74 3.10
C VAL A 198 -1.83 -5.02 3.40
N THR A 199 -1.66 -5.61 4.60
CA THR A 199 -2.46 -6.76 5.03
C THR A 199 -3.95 -6.43 5.01
N LYS A 200 -4.36 -5.31 5.60
CA LYS A 200 -5.77 -4.94 5.65
C LYS A 200 -6.31 -4.51 4.30
N LEU A 201 -5.49 -3.87 3.46
CA LEU A 201 -5.83 -3.59 2.06
C LEU A 201 -6.15 -4.89 1.32
N ARG A 202 -5.34 -5.94 1.50
CA ARG A 202 -5.62 -7.28 0.96
C ARG A 202 -6.94 -7.83 1.53
N GLU A 203 -7.10 -7.87 2.85
CA GLU A 203 -8.31 -8.42 3.49
C GLU A 203 -9.60 -7.74 3.03
N MET A 204 -9.58 -6.42 2.83
CA MET A 204 -10.75 -5.64 2.41
C MET A 204 -11.18 -5.90 0.96
N ASN A 205 -10.28 -6.42 0.12
CA ASN A 205 -10.48 -6.48 -1.33
C ASN A 205 -10.25 -7.87 -1.92
N ALA A 206 -9.56 -8.78 -1.22
CA ALA A 206 -9.37 -10.16 -1.64
C ALA A 206 -10.75 -10.84 -1.78
N GLY A 207 -10.99 -11.44 -2.95
CA GLY A 207 -12.30 -12.01 -3.30
C GLY A 207 -13.31 -11.00 -3.88
N THR A 208 -13.04 -9.69 -3.85
CA THR A 208 -13.89 -8.68 -4.51
C THR A 208 -13.38 -8.44 -5.93
N ARG A 209 -14.21 -8.75 -6.93
CA ARG A 209 -13.94 -8.46 -8.35
C ARG A 209 -14.32 -7.01 -8.65
N VAL A 210 -13.33 -6.15 -8.88
CA VAL A 210 -13.58 -4.76 -9.32
C VAL A 210 -13.36 -4.68 -10.82
N SER A 211 -14.41 -4.38 -11.58
CA SER A 211 -14.33 -4.13 -13.03
C SER A 211 -14.05 -2.65 -13.27
N LEU A 212 -12.93 -2.32 -13.92
CA LEU A 212 -12.46 -0.95 -14.19
C LEU A 212 -13.20 -0.24 -15.35
N THR A 213 -14.45 -0.63 -15.63
CA THR A 213 -15.16 -0.22 -16.84
C THR A 213 -16.30 0.78 -16.60
N THR A 214 -16.67 1.11 -15.36
CA THR A 214 -17.79 2.04 -15.12
C THR A 214 -17.37 3.28 -14.34
N ALA A 215 -16.67 4.19 -15.02
CA ALA A 215 -16.54 5.58 -14.59
C ALA A 215 -16.75 6.51 -15.80
N VAL A 216 -17.89 6.36 -16.46
CA VAL A 216 -18.43 7.37 -17.39
C VAL A 216 -19.95 7.47 -17.17
N ARG A 217 -20.38 8.64 -16.65
CA ARG A 217 -21.77 9.17 -16.49
C ARG A 217 -22.65 8.53 -15.40
N ALA A 218 -23.51 9.23 -14.66
CA ALA A 218 -24.10 10.57 -14.78
C ALA A 218 -24.53 11.09 -13.38
N GLY A 219 -24.64 12.42 -13.24
CA GLY A 219 -25.13 13.14 -12.07
C GLY A 219 -24.63 14.58 -12.11
#